data_AF-A0A7W5TFH4-F1
#
_entry.id   AF-A0A7W5TFH4-F1
#
_cell.length_a   1.000
_cell.length_b   1.000
_cell.length_c   1.000
_cell.angle_alpha   90.00
_cell.angle_beta   90.00
_cell.angle_gamma   90.00
#
_symmetry.space_group_name_H-M   'P 1'
#
loop_
_entity.id
_entity.type
_entity.pdbx_description
1 polymer ?
#
loop_
_entity_poly.entity_id
_entity_poly.type
_entity_poly.pdbx_seq_one_letter_code
_entity_poly.pdbx_strand_id
1 'polypeptide(L)'
;MRPQLAPKTSTATMENEDLRWEVEAVLAWHDEDAKAAIATLLQDCRHLRAQLALAEGAMSRGMVRGWRPAFERSLLERPLIEHLPVENR
;
A
#
# COMPACT_ATOMS: atom_id res chain seq x y z
N MET A 1 -17.19 36.15 4.10
CA MET A 1 -17.55 34.84 4.71
C MET A 1 -16.44 33.85 4.39
N ARG A 2 -15.68 33.37 5.38
CA ARG A 2 -14.76 32.24 5.18
C ARG A 2 -15.57 30.95 5.33
N PRO A 3 -15.61 30.05 4.34
CA PRO A 3 -16.20 28.73 4.56
C PRO A 3 -15.33 28.00 5.59
N GLN A 4 -15.94 27.51 6.66
CA GLN A 4 -15.26 26.65 7.62
C GLN A 4 -14.94 25.33 6.92
N LEU A 5 -13.64 25.03 6.81
CA LEU A 5 -13.12 23.75 6.36
C LEU A 5 -13.56 22.69 7.37
N ALA A 6 -14.46 21.80 6.96
CA ALA A 6 -14.85 20.63 7.75
C ALA A 6 -13.59 19.86 8.18
N PRO A 7 -13.56 19.27 9.40
CA PRO A 7 -12.44 18.46 9.80
C PRO A 7 -12.38 17.25 8.85
N LYS A 8 -11.30 17.16 8.08
CA LYS A 8 -10.97 16.06 7.16
C LYS A 8 -10.66 14.73 7.88
N THR A 9 -11.15 14.58 9.11
CA THR A 9 -10.75 13.54 10.07
C THR A 9 -11.59 12.26 9.99
N SER A 10 -12.73 12.24 9.29
CA SER A 10 -13.56 11.02 9.22
C SER A 10 -13.00 9.92 8.31
N THR A 11 -12.41 10.26 7.16
CA THR A 11 -11.99 9.25 6.16
C THR A 11 -10.71 8.51 6.57
N ALA A 12 -9.69 9.23 7.05
CA ALA A 12 -8.40 8.64 7.40
C ALA A 12 -8.46 7.72 8.64
N THR A 13 -9.39 7.96 9.58
CA THR A 13 -9.56 7.11 10.76
C THR A 13 -10.23 5.78 10.41
N MET A 14 -11.22 5.79 9.52
CA MET A 14 -11.90 4.58 9.04
C MET A 14 -10.95 3.68 8.22
N GLU A 15 -10.15 4.27 7.31
CA GLU A 15 -9.13 3.54 6.54
C GLU A 15 -8.11 2.82 7.44
N ASN A 16 -7.76 3.41 8.59
CA ASN A 16 -6.84 2.78 9.55
C ASN A 16 -7.48 1.59 10.29
N GLU A 17 -8.79 1.62 10.54
CA GLU A 17 -9.48 0.53 11.23
C GLU A 17 -9.68 -0.68 10.30
N ASP A 18 -10.04 -0.43 9.04
CA ASP A 18 -10.14 -1.46 8.00
C ASP A 18 -8.79 -2.16 7.79
N LEU A 19 -7.70 -1.38 7.68
CA LEU A 19 -6.35 -1.93 7.55
C LEU A 19 -5.95 -2.78 8.76
N ARG A 20 -6.32 -2.37 9.98
CA ARG A 20 -6.06 -3.17 11.18
C ARG A 20 -6.81 -4.49 11.12
N TRP A 21 -8.09 -4.46 10.76
CA TRP A 21 -8.88 -5.69 10.61
C TRP A 21 -8.30 -6.63 9.55
N GLU A 22 -7.88 -6.10 8.40
CA GLU A 22 -7.22 -6.89 7.35
C GLU A 22 -5.92 -7.53 7.82
N VAL A 23 -5.09 -6.80 8.57
CA VAL A 23 -3.85 -7.34 9.14
C VAL A 23 -4.14 -8.49 10.10
N GLU A 24 -5.09 -8.33 11.02
CA GLU A 24 -5.48 -9.40 11.95
C GLU A 24 -6.03 -10.62 11.20
N ALA A 25 -6.82 -10.42 10.15
CA ALA A 25 -7.33 -11.52 9.34
C ALA A 25 -6.21 -12.31 8.64
N VAL A 26 -5.18 -11.63 8.12
CA VAL A 26 -4.01 -12.27 7.51
C VAL A 26 -3.18 -13.01 8.54
N LEU A 27 -2.98 -12.44 9.74
CA LEU A 27 -2.26 -13.10 10.82
C LEU A 27 -2.99 -14.36 11.32
N ALA A 28 -4.31 -14.28 11.49
CA ALA A 28 -5.13 -15.42 11.89
C ALA A 28 -5.07 -16.57 10.87
N TRP A 29 -4.97 -16.27 9.57
CA TRP A 29 -4.78 -17.29 8.53
C TRP A 29 -3.42 -18.02 8.62
N HIS A 30 -2.44 -17.39 9.26
CA HIS A 30 -1.08 -17.88 9.43
C HIS A 30 -0.77 -18.37 10.84
N ASP A 31 -1.77 -18.75 11.63
CA ASP A 31 -1.60 -19.18 13.03
C ASP A 31 -0.82 -18.15 13.87
N GLU A 32 -1.05 -16.86 13.62
CA GLU A 32 -0.32 -15.74 14.23
C GLU A 32 1.19 -15.69 13.91
N ASP A 33 1.69 -16.47 12.94
CA ASP A 33 3.06 -16.38 12.45
C ASP A 33 3.20 -15.21 11.46
N ALA A 34 3.58 -14.06 12.02
CA ALA A 34 3.84 -12.85 11.25
C ALA A 34 4.92 -13.04 10.15
N LYS A 35 5.91 -13.92 10.35
CA LYS A 35 6.96 -14.15 9.34
C LYS A 35 6.40 -14.94 8.16
N ALA A 36 5.59 -15.95 8.42
CA ALA A 36 4.89 -16.70 7.38
C ALA A 36 3.94 -15.79 6.59
N ALA A 37 3.20 -14.92 7.28
CA ALA A 37 2.34 -13.91 6.66
C ALA A 37 3.10 -12.96 5.72
N ILE A 38 4.18 -12.36 6.21
CA ILE A 38 5.01 -11.45 5.41
C ILE A 38 5.64 -12.19 4.22
N ALA A 39 6.10 -13.43 4.40
CA ALA A 39 6.68 -14.22 3.32
C ALA A 39 5.65 -14.46 2.20
N THR A 40 4.41 -14.80 2.54
CA THR A 40 3.32 -14.96 1.56
C THR A 40 3.02 -13.66 0.83
N LEU A 41 2.84 -12.56 1.56
CA LEU A 41 2.57 -11.26 0.94
C LEU A 41 3.68 -10.80 -0.02
N LEU A 42 4.94 -11.06 0.33
CA LEU A 42 6.07 -10.80 -0.56
C LEU A 42 6.03 -11.67 -1.82
N GLN A 43 5.63 -12.93 -1.69
CA GLN A 43 5.49 -13.84 -2.83
C GLN A 43 4.34 -13.39 -3.75
N ASP A 44 3.21 -12.99 -3.19
CA ASP A 44 2.05 -12.47 -3.93
C ASP A 44 2.41 -11.18 -4.66
N CYS A 45 3.12 -10.26 -4.01
CA CYS A 45 3.60 -9.03 -4.64
C CYS A 45 4.52 -9.32 -5.85
N ARG A 46 5.43 -10.30 -5.72
CA ARG A 46 6.28 -10.74 -6.84
C ARG A 46 5.45 -11.30 -7.98
N HIS A 47 4.46 -12.14 -7.66
CA HIS A 47 3.55 -12.74 -8.64
C HIS A 47 2.75 -11.68 -9.39
N LEU A 48 2.17 -10.71 -8.68
CA LEU A 48 1.41 -9.60 -9.28
C LEU A 48 2.28 -8.71 -10.16
N ARG A 49 3.51 -8.39 -9.74
CA ARG A 49 4.46 -7.65 -10.57
C ARG A 49 4.81 -8.41 -11.86
N ALA A 50 4.97 -9.73 -11.78
CA ALA A 50 5.19 -10.55 -12.96
C ALA A 50 3.98 -10.53 -13.92
N GLN A 51 2.76 -10.66 -13.40
CA GLN A 51 1.55 -10.54 -14.21
C GLN A 51 1.42 -9.16 -14.87
N LEU A 52 1.71 -8.08 -14.14
CA LEU A 52 1.69 -6.72 -14.68
C LEU A 52 2.73 -6.52 -15.80
N ALA A 53 3.93 -7.10 -15.66
CA ALA A 53 4.95 -7.04 -16.71
C ALA A 53 4.51 -7.80 -17.97
N LEU A 54 3.90 -8.97 -17.81
CA LEU A 54 3.32 -9.73 -18.93
C LEU A 54 2.19 -8.96 -19.60
N ALA A 55 1.29 -8.38 -18.81
CA ALA A 55 0.19 -7.56 -19.32
C ALA A 55 0.71 -6.32 -20.07
N GLU A 56 1.72 -5.62 -19.55
CA GLU A 56 2.34 -4.48 -20.25
C GLU A 56 2.92 -4.92 -21.60
N GLY A 57 3.61 -6.07 -21.65
CA GLY A 57 4.16 -6.61 -22.89
C GLY A 57 3.11 -7.05 -23.91
N ALA A 58 1.97 -7.57 -23.45
CA ALA A 58 0.87 -8.03 -24.30
C ALA A 58 -0.06 -6.89 -24.77
N MET A 59 -0.20 -5.82 -23.99
CA MET A 59 -1.06 -4.69 -24.32
C MET A 59 -0.41 -3.77 -25.36
N SER A 60 -1.15 -3.45 -26.44
CA SER A 60 -0.71 -2.43 -27.37
C SER A 60 -0.79 -1.03 -26.73
N ARG A 61 0.15 -0.14 -27.08
CA ARG A 61 0.17 1.26 -26.60
C ARG A 61 -1.15 2.01 -26.87
N GLY A 62 -1.86 1.63 -27.93
CA GLY A 62 -3.14 2.24 -28.31
C GLY A 62 -4.33 1.77 -27.47
N MET A 63 -4.32 0.53 -26.97
CA MET A 63 -5.43 -0.05 -26.19
C MET A 63 -5.66 0.71 -24.88
N VAL A 64 -4.58 1.06 -24.18
CA VAL A 64 -4.61 1.73 -22.87
C VAL A 64 -4.39 3.24 -22.97
N ARG A 65 -4.49 3.82 -24.18
CA ARG A 65 -4.27 5.25 -24.45
C ARG A 65 -2.97 5.80 -23.83
N GLY A 66 -1.89 5.03 -23.92
CA GLY A 66 -0.58 5.42 -23.39
C GLY A 66 -0.40 5.25 -21.87
N TRP A 67 -1.39 4.77 -21.13
CA TRP A 67 -1.22 4.41 -19.72
C TRP A 67 -0.26 3.23 -19.56
N ARG A 68 0.57 3.25 -18.52
CA ARG A 68 1.52 2.17 -18.19
C ARG A 68 1.44 1.86 -16.69
N PRO A 69 1.54 0.59 -16.30
CA PRO A 69 1.53 0.21 -14.89
C PRO A 69 2.75 0.79 -14.16
N ALA A 70 2.51 1.30 -12.95
CA ALA A 70 3.57 1.71 -12.04
C ALA A 70 3.79 0.57 -11.02
N PHE A 71 5.00 0.03 -10.98
CA PHE A 71 5.34 -1.11 -10.12
C PHE A 71 5.62 -0.72 -8.68
N GLU A 72 5.98 0.54 -8.44
CA GLU A 72 6.29 1.08 -7.12
C GLU A 72 5.15 1.97 -6.61
N ARG A 73 4.86 1.87 -5.31
CA ARG A 73 3.97 2.82 -4.64
C ARG A 73 4.71 4.16 -4.53
N SER A 74 4.05 5.26 -4.90
CA SER A 74 4.53 6.63 -4.68
C SER A 74 4.89 6.83 -3.20
N LEU A 75 6.19 6.84 -2.87
CA LEU A 75 6.67 7.11 -1.51
C LEU A 75 6.52 8.59 -1.12
N LEU A 76 6.17 9.47 -2.08
CA LEU A 76 6.02 10.91 -1.90
C LEU A 76 4.75 11.30 -1.11
N GLU A 77 3.84 10.35 -0.88
CA GLU A 77 2.61 10.56 -0.09
C GLU A 77 2.74 10.06 1.36
N ARG A 78 3.90 9.51 1.76
CA ARG A 78 4.14 9.18 3.16
C ARG A 78 4.35 10.49 3.93
N PRO A 79 3.52 10.85 4.93
CA PRO A 79 3.98 11.79 5.95
C PRO A 79 5.21 11.15 6.59
N LEU A 80 6.33 11.87 6.52
CA LEU A 80 7.55 11.55 7.25
C LEU A 80 7.14 11.32 8.71
N ILE A 81 7.03 10.07 9.15
CA ILE A 81 7.14 9.77 10.57
C ILE A 81 8.57 10.19 10.90
N GLU A 82 8.64 11.26 11.69
CA GLU A 82 9.83 11.98 12.10
C GLU A 82 11.02 11.04 12.27
N HIS A 83 12.11 11.36 11.58
CA HIS A 83 13.43 11.00 12.05
C HIS A 83 13.58 11.62 13.45
N LEU A 84 13.22 10.88 14.50
CA LEU A 84 13.78 11.13 15.82
C LEU A 84 15.30 11.02 15.64
N PRO A 85 16.08 12.05 15.96
CA PRO A 85 17.53 11.91 15.99
C PRO A 85 17.82 10.84 17.04
N VAL A 86 18.50 9.77 16.63
CA VAL A 86 19.12 8.83 17.57
C VAL A 86 20.27 9.59 18.22
N GLU A 87 19.94 10.39 19.22
CA GLU A 87 20.89 11.15 20.03
C GLU A 87 21.00 10.49 21.40
N ASN A 88 22.17 9.89 21.65
CA ASN A 88 22.74 9.37 22.91
C ASN A 88 22.03 8.17 23.57
N ARG A 89 22.72 7.13 24.05
CA ARG A 89 24.07 7.02 24.61
C ARG A 89 24.51 5.55 24.59
#